data_AF-A0A7S2BPL8-F1
#
_entry.id   AF-A0A7S2BPL8-F1
#
_cell.length_a   1.000
_cell.length_b   1.000
_cell.length_c   1.000
_cell.angle_alpha   90.00
_cell.angle_beta   90.00
_cell.angle_gamma   90.00
#
_symmetry.space_group_name_H-M   'P 1'
#
loop_
_entity.id
_entity.type
_entity.pdbx_description
1 polymer ?
#
loop_
_entity_poly.entity_id
_entity_poly.type
_entity_poly.pdbx_seq_one_letter_code
_entity_poly.pdbx_strand_id
1 'polypeptide(L)'
;LYTGRVAVAQAALEYQRTLFARCKAYSDAKKCWSVKPEGTPLSDIPQLQSLYEEQAARLEINESFVSKCEAELVECLRNDQIPSPALAEAIATAKVRAVESSIELCFRLKQELGSYALMEDGGFKHMDFLQACKFAEGDSRILMSKMARDRVKRFAKTGEEDGGNGDAEYALCSELHKAMGEEVMASGDKEAAWNKNWKLVYSLADCIMDRIMSSSPKPEP
;
A
#
# COMPACT_ATOMS: atom_id res chain seq x y z
N LEU A 1 15.43 -2.10 -11.08
CA LEU A 1 13.99 -1.81 -10.88
C LEU A 1 13.37 -2.68 -9.79
N TYR A 2 13.41 -4.02 -9.88
CA TYR A 2 12.77 -4.89 -8.87
C TYR A 2 13.38 -4.76 -7.47
N THR A 3 14.71 -4.83 -7.38
CA THR A 3 15.47 -4.62 -6.13
C THR A 3 15.22 -3.24 -5.52
N GLY A 4 15.16 -2.20 -6.37
CA GLY A 4 14.84 -0.84 -5.94
C GLY A 4 13.45 -0.74 -5.30
N ARG A 5 12.44 -1.37 -5.89
CA ARG A 5 11.07 -1.39 -5.32
C ARG A 5 11.00 -2.07 -3.97
N VAL A 6 11.69 -3.20 -3.79
CA VAL A 6 11.78 -3.90 -2.50
C VAL A 6 12.48 -3.01 -1.47
N ALA A 7 13.61 -2.41 -1.81
CA ALA A 7 14.34 -1.50 -0.93
C ALA A 7 13.50 -0.28 -0.51
N VAL A 8 12.76 0.32 -1.44
CA VAL A 8 11.83 1.43 -1.14
C VAL A 8 10.71 0.98 -0.20
N ALA A 9 10.15 -0.21 -0.41
CA ALA A 9 9.12 -0.77 0.46
C ALA A 9 9.64 -0.96 1.89
N GLN A 10 10.79 -1.63 2.04
CA GLN A 10 11.44 -1.85 3.34
C GLN A 10 11.75 -0.54 4.05
N ALA A 11 12.27 0.46 3.32
CA ALA A 11 12.64 1.74 3.90
C ALA A 11 11.42 2.53 4.40
N ALA A 12 10.28 2.47 3.70
CA ALA A 12 9.04 3.07 4.16
C ALA A 12 8.50 2.41 5.44
N LEU A 13 8.52 1.08 5.51
CA LEU A 13 8.08 0.33 6.70
C LEU A 13 9.00 0.60 7.90
N GLU A 14 10.31 0.65 7.69
CA GLU A 14 11.27 0.97 8.75
C GLU A 14 11.08 2.40 9.28
N TYR A 15 10.89 3.38 8.38
CA TYR A 15 10.60 4.75 8.77
C TYR A 15 9.32 4.83 9.62
N GLN A 16 8.25 4.16 9.17
CA GLN A 16 6.99 4.07 9.90
C GLN A 16 7.19 3.46 11.29
N ARG A 17 7.86 2.30 11.38
CA ARG A 17 8.12 1.59 12.63
C ARG A 17 8.88 2.47 13.63
N THR A 18 9.97 3.09 13.17
CA THR A 18 10.80 3.95 14.02
C THR A 18 10.03 5.19 14.50
N LEU A 19 9.25 5.83 13.63
CA LEU A 19 8.44 6.98 14.00
C LEU A 19 7.36 6.61 15.04
N PHE A 20 6.63 5.53 14.80
CA PHE A 20 5.59 5.06 15.73
C PHE A 20 6.17 4.67 17.09
N ALA A 21 7.31 3.97 17.13
CA ALA A 21 7.98 3.62 18.38
C ALA A 21 8.38 4.85 19.20
N ARG A 22 8.94 5.88 18.54
CA ARG A 22 9.29 7.15 19.19
C ARG A 22 8.05 7.87 19.73
N CYS A 23 7.01 7.96 18.92
CA CYS A 23 5.77 8.63 19.30
C CYS A 23 5.05 7.90 20.44
N LYS A 24 5.09 6.56 20.45
CA LYS A 24 4.55 5.73 21.54
C LYS A 24 5.25 6.05 22.85
N ALA A 25 6.58 6.06 22.86
CA ALA A 25 7.36 6.40 24.05
C ALA A 25 6.99 7.78 24.63
N TYR A 26 6.80 8.78 23.76
CA TYR A 26 6.32 10.10 24.17
C TYR A 26 4.88 10.07 24.69
N SER A 27 3.96 9.42 23.97
CA SER A 27 2.54 9.39 24.36
C SER A 27 2.29 8.61 25.64
N ASP A 28 3.14 7.63 25.96
CA ASP A 28 3.06 6.85 27.20
C ASP A 28 3.49 7.69 28.41
N ALA A 29 4.48 8.57 28.22
CA ALA A 29 4.99 9.45 29.26
C ALA A 29 4.08 10.69 29.47
N LYS A 30 3.33 11.10 28.45
CA LYS A 30 2.48 12.30 28.52
C LYS A 30 1.15 11.99 29.17
N LYS A 31 0.90 12.59 30.35
CA LYS A 31 -0.42 12.56 30.99
C LYS A 31 -1.37 13.55 30.33
N CYS A 32 -2.57 13.08 30.05
CA CYS A 32 -3.69 13.87 29.54
C CYS A 32 -4.80 13.97 30.58
N TRP A 33 -5.70 14.92 30.34
CA TRP A 33 -6.92 15.04 31.13
C TRP A 33 -7.69 13.72 31.07
N SER A 34 -8.19 13.28 32.22
CA SER A 34 -9.04 12.10 32.33
C SER A 34 -10.06 12.32 33.45
N VAL A 35 -11.10 11.48 33.48
CA VAL A 35 -12.08 11.46 34.56
C VAL A 35 -11.44 11.02 35.90
N LYS A 36 -10.29 10.33 35.84
CA LYS A 36 -9.54 9.89 37.01
C LYS A 36 -8.53 10.95 37.47
N PRO A 37 -8.31 11.12 38.79
CA PRO A 37 -7.38 12.12 39.33
C PRO A 37 -5.92 11.94 38.84
N GLU A 38 -5.49 10.71 38.59
CA GLU A 38 -4.11 10.35 38.21
C GLU A 38 -3.73 10.73 36.77
N GLY A 39 -4.73 11.09 35.95
CA GLY A 39 -4.59 11.29 34.51
C GLY A 39 -4.47 9.97 33.74
N THR A 40 -4.71 10.03 32.44
CA THR A 40 -4.54 8.89 31.51
C THR A 40 -3.39 9.21 30.56
N PRO A 41 -2.48 8.27 30.27
CA PRO A 41 -1.48 8.46 29.22
C PRO A 41 -2.14 8.85 27.89
N LEU A 42 -1.48 9.70 27.11
CA LEU A 42 -1.98 10.09 25.78
C LEU A 42 -2.19 8.85 24.89
N SER A 43 -1.34 7.83 25.03
CA SER A 43 -1.44 6.56 24.31
C SER A 43 -2.74 5.79 24.53
N ASP A 44 -3.38 6.01 25.68
CA ASP A 44 -4.57 5.25 26.11
C ASP A 44 -5.86 5.99 25.72
N ILE A 45 -5.74 7.13 25.04
CA ILE A 45 -6.89 7.81 24.47
C ILE A 45 -7.40 6.98 23.28
N PRO A 46 -8.72 6.68 23.17
CA PRO A 46 -9.24 5.68 22.24
C PRO A 46 -8.77 5.81 20.79
N GLN A 47 -8.76 7.03 20.23
CA GLN A 47 -8.36 7.21 18.83
C GLN A 47 -6.86 6.96 18.59
N LEU A 48 -5.99 7.30 19.54
CA LEU A 48 -4.55 7.06 19.40
C LEU A 48 -4.20 5.60 19.69
N GLN A 49 -4.86 4.98 20.67
CA GLN A 49 -4.74 3.55 20.93
C GLN A 49 -5.13 2.74 19.68
N SER A 50 -6.30 3.03 19.10
CA SER A 50 -6.77 2.35 17.89
C SER A 50 -5.80 2.54 16.72
N LEU A 51 -5.17 3.72 16.59
CA LEU A 51 -4.15 3.96 15.56
C LEU A 51 -2.88 3.13 15.76
N TYR A 52 -2.41 2.94 17.00
CA TYR A 52 -1.27 2.07 17.30
C TYR A 52 -1.58 0.60 16.98
N GLU A 53 -2.77 0.13 17.33
CA GLU A 53 -3.22 -1.24 17.04
C GLU A 53 -3.35 -1.47 15.52
N GLU A 54 -3.99 -0.54 14.80
CA GLU A 54 -4.09 -0.61 13.33
C GLU A 54 -2.70 -0.61 12.68
N GLN A 55 -1.80 0.25 13.16
CA GLN A 55 -0.45 0.34 12.65
C GLN A 55 0.32 -0.96 12.84
N ALA A 56 0.24 -1.59 14.01
CA ALA A 56 0.92 -2.84 14.28
C ALA A 56 0.44 -3.95 13.32
N ALA A 57 -0.89 -4.09 13.17
CA ALA A 57 -1.49 -5.09 12.29
C ALA A 57 -1.09 -4.86 10.81
N ARG A 58 -1.19 -3.63 10.32
CA ARG A 58 -0.82 -3.30 8.92
C ARG A 58 0.67 -3.44 8.67
N LEU A 59 1.51 -3.10 9.65
CA LEU A 59 2.96 -3.25 9.55
C LEU A 59 3.34 -4.72 9.41
N GLU A 60 2.80 -5.59 10.27
CA GLU A 60 3.06 -7.04 10.23
C GLU A 60 2.69 -7.65 8.87
N ILE A 61 1.49 -7.34 8.36
CA ILE A 61 1.03 -7.83 7.06
C ILE A 61 1.97 -7.37 5.93
N ASN A 62 2.31 -6.08 5.89
CA ASN A 62 3.16 -5.53 4.85
C ASN A 62 4.60 -6.05 4.94
N GLU A 63 5.17 -6.17 6.14
CA GLU A 63 6.52 -6.69 6.34
C GLU A 63 6.63 -8.16 5.94
N SER A 64 5.64 -8.97 6.33
CA SER A 64 5.58 -10.37 5.92
C SER A 64 5.53 -10.49 4.40
N PHE A 65 4.69 -9.69 3.74
CA PHE A 65 4.55 -9.73 2.28
C PHE A 65 5.81 -9.22 1.55
N VAL A 66 6.42 -8.12 2.01
CA VAL A 66 7.69 -7.60 1.46
C VAL A 66 8.81 -8.61 1.62
N SER A 67 8.93 -9.26 2.78
CA SER A 67 9.97 -10.26 3.06
C SER A 67 9.85 -11.48 2.14
N LYS A 68 8.63 -11.93 1.84
CA LYS A 68 8.40 -13.00 0.85
C LYS A 68 8.84 -12.60 -0.55
N CYS A 69 8.42 -11.41 -1.00
CA CYS A 69 8.81 -10.88 -2.30
C CYS A 69 10.35 -10.76 -2.43
N GLU A 70 11.01 -10.34 -1.36
CA GLU A 70 12.48 -10.27 -1.29
C GLU A 70 13.11 -11.66 -1.40
N ALA A 71 12.61 -12.64 -0.64
CA ALA A 71 13.14 -14.00 -0.66
C ALA A 71 13.06 -14.64 -2.06
N GLU A 72 11.90 -14.55 -2.70
CA GLU A 72 11.70 -15.04 -4.08
C GLU A 72 12.59 -14.29 -5.09
N LEU A 73 12.70 -12.97 -4.95
CA LEU A 73 13.58 -12.17 -5.81
C LEU A 73 15.06 -12.57 -5.63
N VAL A 74 15.50 -12.79 -4.39
CA VAL A 74 16.86 -13.24 -4.08
C VAL A 74 17.15 -14.60 -4.71
N GLU A 75 16.18 -15.52 -4.70
CA GLU A 75 16.31 -16.81 -5.39
C GLU A 75 16.49 -16.63 -6.90
N CYS A 76 15.65 -15.81 -7.54
CA CYS A 76 15.81 -15.48 -8.96
C CYS A 76 17.20 -14.90 -9.26
N LEU A 77 17.66 -13.94 -8.45
CA LEU A 77 18.97 -13.30 -8.65
C LEU A 77 20.14 -14.26 -8.47
N ARG A 78 20.07 -15.17 -7.48
CA ARG A 78 21.11 -16.19 -7.26
C ARG A 78 21.22 -17.17 -8.41
N ASN A 79 20.11 -17.46 -9.06
CA ASN A 79 20.01 -18.42 -10.16
C ASN A 79 20.10 -17.77 -11.56
N ASP A 80 20.41 -16.47 -11.65
CA ASP A 80 20.42 -15.68 -12.89
C ASP A 80 19.10 -15.78 -13.70
N GLN A 81 17.98 -15.82 -12.97
CA GLN A 81 16.64 -15.93 -13.53
C GLN A 81 15.93 -14.57 -13.54
N ILE A 82 15.16 -14.34 -14.61
CA ILE A 82 14.27 -13.17 -14.69
C ILE A 82 13.03 -13.44 -13.83
N PRO A 83 12.63 -12.51 -12.94
CA PRO A 83 11.41 -12.64 -12.17
C PRO A 83 10.18 -12.90 -13.05
N SER A 84 9.32 -13.82 -12.61
CA SER A 84 8.06 -14.11 -13.31
C SER A 84 7.15 -12.86 -13.34
N PRO A 85 6.19 -12.78 -14.28
CA PRO A 85 5.21 -11.69 -14.28
C PRO A 85 4.43 -11.58 -12.96
N ALA A 86 4.14 -12.72 -12.32
CA ALA A 86 3.47 -12.76 -11.02
C ALA A 86 4.33 -12.15 -9.91
N LEU A 87 5.62 -12.51 -9.84
CA LEU A 87 6.56 -11.92 -8.87
C LEU A 87 6.79 -10.42 -9.15
N ALA A 88 6.85 -10.01 -10.42
CA ALA A 88 6.96 -8.60 -10.79
C ALA A 88 5.73 -7.76 -10.36
N GLU A 89 4.52 -8.32 -10.47
CA GLU A 89 3.29 -7.72 -9.94
C GLU A 89 3.30 -7.69 -8.41
N ALA A 90 3.69 -8.79 -7.75
CA ALA A 90 3.82 -8.86 -6.29
C ALA A 90 4.78 -7.82 -5.72
N ILE A 91 5.96 -7.64 -6.33
CA ILE A 91 6.93 -6.60 -5.94
C ILE A 91 6.36 -5.19 -6.13
N ALA A 92 5.57 -4.97 -7.19
CA ALA A 92 4.92 -3.69 -7.39
C ALA A 92 3.83 -3.43 -6.33
N THR A 93 3.04 -4.44 -5.99
CA THR A 93 2.07 -4.42 -4.89
C THR A 93 2.76 -4.14 -3.57
N ALA A 94 3.87 -4.81 -3.28
CA ALA A 94 4.64 -4.67 -2.04
C ALA A 94 5.09 -3.22 -1.84
N LYS A 95 5.64 -2.61 -2.90
CA LYS A 95 6.02 -1.19 -2.89
C LYS A 95 4.83 -0.28 -2.63
N VAL A 96 3.73 -0.44 -3.38
CA VAL A 96 2.58 0.47 -3.26
C VAL A 96 1.95 0.35 -1.87
N ARG A 97 1.68 -0.87 -1.40
CA ARG A 97 1.02 -1.13 -0.13
C ARG A 97 1.87 -0.67 1.05
N ALA A 98 3.17 -0.96 1.06
CA ALA A 98 4.07 -0.46 2.09
C ALA A 98 4.10 1.07 2.12
N VAL A 99 4.36 1.72 0.98
CA VAL A 99 4.56 3.17 0.93
C VAL A 99 3.28 3.95 1.22
N GLU A 100 2.15 3.62 0.57
CA GLU A 100 0.89 4.33 0.82
C GLU A 100 0.42 4.12 2.27
N SER A 101 0.61 2.92 2.82
CA SER A 101 0.30 2.64 4.22
C SER A 101 1.14 3.46 5.18
N SER A 102 2.45 3.57 4.94
CA SER A 102 3.34 4.37 5.77
C SER A 102 3.02 5.85 5.70
N ILE A 103 2.71 6.39 4.51
CA ILE A 103 2.30 7.80 4.35
C ILE A 103 1.03 8.08 5.15
N GLU A 104 0.00 7.25 4.97
CA GLU A 104 -1.30 7.43 5.61
C GLU A 104 -1.19 7.38 7.13
N LEU A 105 -0.60 6.31 7.67
CA LEU A 105 -0.49 6.09 9.11
C LEU A 105 0.40 7.14 9.79
N CYS A 106 1.54 7.50 9.19
CA CYS A 106 2.41 8.54 9.74
C CYS A 106 1.74 9.92 9.72
N PHE A 107 0.95 10.22 8.68
CA PHE A 107 0.20 11.48 8.63
C PHE A 107 -0.91 11.52 9.68
N ARG A 108 -1.67 10.43 9.85
CA ARG A 108 -2.68 10.31 10.91
C ARG A 108 -2.04 10.48 12.28
N LEU A 109 -0.92 9.80 12.55
CA LEU A 109 -0.18 9.92 13.81
C LEU A 109 0.27 11.36 14.09
N LYS A 110 0.70 12.09 13.05
CA LYS A 110 1.06 13.50 13.16
C LYS A 110 -0.08 14.37 13.69
N GLN A 111 -1.33 14.07 13.30
CA GLN A 111 -2.51 14.82 13.75
C GLN A 111 -2.88 14.51 15.21
N GLU A 112 -2.62 13.29 15.69
CA GLU A 112 -3.05 12.84 17.02
C GLU A 112 -2.11 13.26 18.17
N LEU A 113 -0.85 13.61 17.90
CA LEU A 113 0.14 13.93 18.94
C LEU A 113 0.16 15.40 19.37
N GLY A 114 -0.64 16.25 18.71
CA GLY A 114 -0.70 17.69 18.96
C GLY A 114 0.63 18.40 18.69
N SER A 115 1.00 19.35 19.54
CA SER A 115 2.19 20.20 19.35
C SER A 115 3.52 19.44 19.30
N TYR A 116 3.60 18.22 19.85
CA TYR A 116 4.81 17.40 19.77
C TYR A 116 5.18 17.03 18.34
N ALA A 117 4.17 16.89 17.46
CA ALA A 117 4.40 16.66 16.05
C ALA A 117 5.09 17.84 15.33
N LEU A 118 5.11 19.02 15.97
CA LEU A 118 5.77 20.24 15.47
C LEU A 118 7.17 20.43 16.05
N MET A 119 7.55 19.63 17.06
CA MET A 119 8.87 19.73 17.68
C MET A 119 9.93 19.08 16.79
N GLU A 120 11.15 19.62 16.84
CA GLU A 120 12.26 19.14 16.00
C GLU A 120 12.62 17.67 16.28
N ASP A 121 12.53 17.25 17.54
CA ASP A 121 12.83 15.90 18.02
C ASP A 121 11.66 14.91 17.84
N GLY A 122 10.45 15.41 17.53
CA GLY A 122 9.23 14.62 17.36
C GLY A 122 9.27 13.59 16.21
N GLY A 123 10.28 13.66 15.35
CA GLY A 123 10.53 12.67 14.29
C GLY A 123 9.82 12.94 12.96
N PHE A 124 8.95 13.95 12.89
CA PHE A 124 8.18 14.28 11.69
C PHE A 124 8.91 15.15 10.66
N LYS A 125 10.09 15.69 10.99
CA LYS A 125 10.91 16.56 10.13
C LYS A 125 11.26 15.91 8.78
N HIS A 126 11.38 14.59 8.74
CA HIS A 126 11.80 13.84 7.57
C HIS A 126 10.65 13.09 6.89
N MET A 127 9.39 13.45 7.13
CA MET A 127 8.25 12.77 6.49
C MET A 127 8.29 12.84 4.97
N ASP A 128 8.89 13.88 4.38
CA ASP A 128 9.06 14.01 2.93
C ASP A 128 9.86 12.84 2.31
N PHE A 129 10.59 12.09 3.12
CA PHE A 129 11.20 10.82 2.73
C PHE A 129 10.17 9.81 2.20
N LEU A 130 8.99 9.71 2.84
CA LEU A 130 7.93 8.81 2.39
C LEU A 130 7.36 9.28 1.04
N GLN A 131 7.39 10.58 0.77
CA GLN A 131 6.95 11.17 -0.49
C GLN A 131 7.97 10.86 -1.58
N ALA A 132 9.27 10.90 -1.28
CA ALA A 132 10.29 10.38 -2.19
C ALA A 132 10.06 8.89 -2.50
N CYS A 133 9.73 8.06 -1.49
CA CYS A 133 9.38 6.65 -1.67
C CYS A 133 8.14 6.45 -2.55
N LYS A 134 7.18 7.38 -2.50
CA LYS A 134 5.98 7.35 -3.37
C LYS A 134 6.35 7.41 -4.84
N PHE A 135 7.33 8.23 -5.20
CA PHE A 135 7.72 8.47 -6.60
C PHE A 135 8.85 7.56 -7.08
N ALA A 136 9.76 7.19 -6.19
CA ALA A 136 10.91 6.36 -6.51
C ALA A 136 10.48 4.98 -7.07
N GLU A 137 11.22 4.51 -8.07
CA GLU A 137 11.00 3.20 -8.71
C GLU A 137 9.59 2.99 -9.31
N GLY A 138 8.89 4.11 -9.57
CA GLY A 138 7.56 4.19 -10.16
C GLY A 138 6.55 4.79 -9.17
N ASP A 139 5.93 5.91 -9.57
CA ASP A 139 4.85 6.53 -8.80
C ASP A 139 3.75 5.52 -8.46
N SER A 140 3.28 5.52 -7.21
CA SER A 140 2.30 4.54 -6.73
C SER A 140 1.01 4.52 -7.57
N ARG A 141 0.48 5.68 -7.96
CA ARG A 141 -0.76 5.76 -8.76
C ARG A 141 -0.51 5.31 -10.20
N ILE A 142 0.64 5.63 -10.77
CA ILE A 142 1.02 5.14 -12.10
C ILE A 142 1.17 3.61 -12.08
N LEU A 143 1.77 3.03 -11.03
CA LEU A 143 1.86 1.58 -10.87
C LEU A 143 0.49 0.93 -10.73
N MET A 144 -0.40 1.48 -9.90
CA MET A 144 -1.78 1.01 -9.76
C MET A 144 -2.51 1.04 -11.11
N SER A 145 -2.45 2.17 -11.82
CA SER A 145 -3.09 2.31 -13.14
C SER A 145 -2.53 1.30 -14.15
N LYS A 146 -1.21 1.06 -14.13
CA LYS A 146 -0.58 0.03 -14.95
C LYS A 146 -1.11 -1.37 -14.65
N MET A 147 -1.23 -1.75 -13.37
CA MET A 147 -1.76 -3.06 -12.95
C MET A 147 -3.18 -3.27 -13.46
N ALA A 148 -4.06 -2.29 -13.23
CA ALA A 148 -5.43 -2.33 -13.73
C ALA A 148 -5.49 -2.45 -15.26
N ARG A 149 -4.66 -1.67 -15.97
CA ARG A 149 -4.58 -1.73 -17.44
C ARG A 149 -4.15 -3.10 -17.94
N ASP A 150 -3.11 -3.66 -17.34
CA ASP A 150 -2.58 -4.96 -17.75
C ASP A 150 -3.60 -6.07 -17.45
N ARG A 151 -4.37 -5.94 -16.36
CA ARG A 151 -5.51 -6.83 -16.04
C ARG A 151 -6.65 -6.74 -17.05
N VAL A 152 -7.13 -5.55 -17.39
CA VAL A 152 -8.20 -5.35 -18.39
C VAL A 152 -7.78 -5.89 -19.75
N LYS A 153 -6.50 -5.74 -20.12
CA LYS A 153 -5.96 -6.31 -21.36
C LYS A 153 -5.95 -7.83 -21.38
N ARG A 154 -5.67 -8.49 -20.23
CA ARG A 154 -5.78 -9.95 -20.11
C ARG A 154 -7.23 -10.38 -20.23
N PHE A 155 -8.12 -9.75 -19.47
CA PHE A 155 -9.56 -10.00 -19.51
C PHE A 155 -10.16 -9.92 -20.92
N ALA A 156 -9.80 -8.90 -21.70
CA ALA A 156 -10.27 -8.73 -23.08
C ALA A 156 -9.81 -9.84 -24.04
N LYS A 157 -8.75 -10.59 -23.71
CA LYS A 157 -8.21 -11.67 -24.54
C LYS A 157 -8.73 -13.05 -24.14
N THR A 158 -8.88 -13.29 -22.84
CA THR A 158 -9.17 -14.61 -22.27
C THR A 158 -10.61 -14.75 -21.77
N GLY A 159 -11.37 -13.64 -21.68
CA GLY A 159 -12.69 -13.64 -21.08
C GLY A 159 -12.68 -14.11 -19.62
N GLU A 160 -13.73 -14.85 -19.24
CA GLU A 160 -13.95 -15.40 -17.89
C GLU A 160 -12.93 -16.47 -17.45
N GLU A 161 -12.18 -17.09 -18.38
CA GLU A 161 -11.30 -18.24 -18.07
C GLU A 161 -10.05 -17.86 -17.24
N ASP A 162 -9.70 -16.57 -17.18
CA ASP A 162 -8.62 -16.01 -16.36
C ASP A 162 -9.17 -15.24 -15.13
N GLY A 163 -10.44 -15.50 -14.77
CA GLY A 163 -11.14 -14.88 -13.66
C GLY A 163 -10.39 -15.14 -12.36
N GLY A 164 -9.80 -14.08 -11.79
CA GLY A 164 -9.30 -14.14 -10.43
C GLY A 164 -10.47 -14.58 -9.56
N ASN A 165 -10.23 -15.54 -8.67
CA ASN A 165 -11.22 -16.24 -7.83
C ASN A 165 -12.07 -15.34 -6.88
N GLY A 166 -12.29 -14.06 -7.17
CA GLY A 166 -13.14 -13.17 -6.42
C GLY A 166 -14.17 -12.47 -7.31
N ASP A 167 -15.45 -12.67 -6.99
CA ASP A 167 -16.61 -12.04 -7.66
C ASP A 167 -16.42 -10.52 -7.86
N ALA A 168 -15.73 -9.86 -6.93
CA ALA A 168 -15.49 -8.42 -6.95
C ALA A 168 -14.45 -7.97 -8.01
N GLU A 169 -13.33 -8.68 -8.18
CA GLU A 169 -12.31 -8.30 -9.18
C GLU A 169 -12.88 -8.45 -10.59
N TYR A 170 -13.61 -9.56 -10.81
CA TYR A 170 -14.30 -9.81 -12.07
C TYR A 170 -15.35 -8.73 -12.37
N ALA A 171 -16.19 -8.39 -11.39
CA ALA A 171 -17.21 -7.34 -11.55
C ALA A 171 -16.59 -5.99 -11.92
N LEU A 172 -15.54 -5.56 -11.21
CA LEU A 172 -14.83 -4.31 -11.49
C LEU A 172 -14.17 -4.32 -12.88
N CYS A 173 -13.57 -5.44 -13.27
CA CYS A 173 -12.92 -5.58 -14.56
C CYS A 173 -13.93 -5.57 -15.71
N SER A 174 -15.06 -6.26 -15.56
CA SER A 174 -16.16 -6.29 -16.52
C SER A 174 -16.82 -4.91 -16.67
N GLU A 175 -17.11 -4.24 -15.55
CA GLU A 175 -17.65 -2.88 -15.52
C GLU A 175 -16.72 -1.89 -16.22
N LEU A 176 -15.43 -1.90 -15.87
CA LEU A 176 -14.44 -1.03 -16.50
C LEU A 176 -14.28 -1.33 -17.99
N HIS A 177 -14.26 -2.61 -18.39
CA HIS A 177 -14.16 -3.00 -19.79
C HIS A 177 -15.37 -2.50 -20.61
N LYS A 178 -16.59 -2.65 -20.07
CA LYS A 178 -17.81 -2.16 -20.70
C LYS A 178 -17.82 -0.63 -20.81
N ALA A 179 -17.54 0.08 -19.71
CA ALA A 179 -17.52 1.54 -19.69
C ALA A 179 -16.47 2.10 -20.67
N MET A 180 -15.30 1.48 -20.74
CA MET A 180 -14.28 1.82 -21.73
C MET A 180 -14.78 1.60 -23.17
N GLY A 181 -15.47 0.49 -23.44
CA GLY A 181 -16.04 0.20 -24.75
C GLY A 181 -17.04 1.25 -25.20
N GLU A 182 -17.98 1.63 -24.34
CA GLU A 182 -19.01 2.65 -24.61
C GLU A 182 -18.39 4.02 -24.92
N GLU A 183 -17.43 4.47 -24.11
CA GLU A 183 -16.75 5.76 -24.29
C GLU A 183 -15.87 5.80 -25.55
N VAL A 184 -15.17 4.71 -25.85
CA VAL A 184 -14.36 4.59 -27.07
C VAL A 184 -15.24 4.57 -28.31
N MET A 185 -16.41 3.92 -28.26
CA MET A 185 -17.38 3.97 -29.36
C MET A 185 -17.96 5.37 -29.58
N ALA A 186 -18.16 6.14 -28.51
CA ALA A 186 -18.70 7.49 -28.59
C ALA A 186 -17.67 8.55 -29.05
N SER A 187 -16.42 8.44 -28.59
CA SER A 187 -15.38 9.47 -28.78
C SER A 187 -14.25 9.08 -29.73
N GLY A 188 -14.01 7.78 -29.94
CA GLY A 188 -12.82 7.26 -30.60
C GLY A 188 -11.53 7.34 -29.76
N ASP A 189 -11.58 7.95 -28.58
CA ASP A 189 -10.40 8.25 -27.77
C ASP A 189 -10.29 7.32 -26.55
N LYS A 190 -9.31 6.41 -26.62
CA LYS A 190 -9.03 5.44 -25.55
C LYS A 190 -8.43 6.08 -24.30
N GLU A 191 -7.67 7.16 -24.45
CA GLU A 191 -7.04 7.83 -23.32
C GLU A 191 -8.07 8.66 -22.54
N ALA A 192 -8.92 9.40 -23.26
CA ALA A 192 -10.04 10.11 -22.65
C ALA A 192 -11.00 9.15 -21.92
N ALA A 193 -11.33 8.01 -22.53
CA ALA A 193 -12.15 6.97 -21.89
C ALA A 193 -11.51 6.43 -20.59
N TRP A 194 -10.20 6.17 -20.61
CA TRP A 194 -9.46 5.69 -19.42
C TRP A 194 -9.47 6.73 -18.30
N ASN A 195 -9.19 7.99 -18.65
CA ASN A 195 -9.18 9.10 -17.71
C ASN A 195 -10.56 9.39 -17.14
N LYS A 196 -11.64 9.23 -17.92
CA LYS A 196 -13.02 9.37 -17.42
C LYS A 196 -13.38 8.30 -16.40
N ASN A 197 -12.85 7.09 -16.58
CA ASN A 197 -13.10 5.94 -15.70
C ASN A 197 -12.03 5.74 -14.62
N TRP A 198 -11.25 6.77 -14.30
CA TRP A 198 -10.10 6.67 -13.38
C TRP A 198 -10.45 6.08 -12.01
N LYS A 199 -11.65 6.33 -11.47
CA LYS A 199 -12.07 5.74 -10.19
C LYS A 199 -12.15 4.22 -10.25
N LEU A 200 -12.78 3.68 -11.29
CA LEU A 200 -12.86 2.24 -11.53
C LEU A 200 -11.48 1.62 -11.74
N VAL A 201 -10.59 2.34 -12.42
CA VAL A 201 -9.19 1.93 -12.60
C VAL A 201 -8.49 1.71 -11.26
N TYR A 202 -8.59 2.67 -10.33
CA TYR A 202 -7.94 2.51 -9.02
C TYR A 202 -8.65 1.50 -8.12
N SER A 203 -9.98 1.41 -8.16
CA SER A 203 -10.73 0.36 -7.44
C SER A 203 -10.33 -1.04 -7.90
N LEU A 204 -10.17 -1.24 -9.22
CA LEU A 204 -9.68 -2.50 -9.77
C LEU A 204 -8.24 -2.77 -9.34
N ALA A 205 -7.37 -1.76 -9.37
CA ALA A 205 -5.99 -1.91 -8.91
C ALA A 205 -5.89 -2.30 -7.44
N ASP A 206 -6.69 -1.70 -6.56
CA ASP A 206 -6.76 -2.08 -5.15
C ASP A 206 -7.23 -3.52 -4.98
N CYS A 207 -8.30 -3.92 -5.69
CA CYS A 207 -8.80 -5.29 -5.63
C CYS A 207 -7.75 -6.33 -6.09
N ILE A 208 -7.01 -6.03 -7.17
CA ILE A 208 -5.90 -6.86 -7.65
C ILE A 208 -4.81 -6.99 -6.58
N MET A 209 -4.42 -5.88 -5.96
CA MET A 209 -3.40 -5.89 -4.92
C MET A 209 -3.84 -6.67 -3.69
N ASP A 210 -5.10 -6.55 -3.27
CA ASP A 210 -5.66 -7.34 -2.15
C ASP A 210 -5.64 -8.84 -2.45
N ARG A 211 -6.01 -9.23 -3.68
CA ARG A 211 -5.89 -10.62 -4.14
C ARG A 211 -4.44 -11.10 -4.07
N ILE A 212 -3.50 -10.32 -4.61
CA ILE A 212 -2.07 -10.68 -4.64
C ILE A 212 -1.51 -10.88 -3.22
N MET A 213 -1.84 -9.97 -2.30
CA MET A 213 -1.44 -10.08 -0.89
C MET A 213 -2.06 -11.32 -0.23
N SER A 214 -3.31 -11.65 -0.57
CA SER A 214 -4.03 -12.81 -0.01
C SER A 214 -3.59 -14.15 -0.62
N SER A 215 -3.16 -14.17 -1.87
CA SER A 215 -2.75 -15.38 -2.60
C SER A 215 -1.32 -15.83 -2.30
N SER A 216 -0.57 -15.06 -1.50
CA SER A 216 0.77 -15.48 -1.08
C SER A 216 0.66 -16.64 -0.10
N PRO A 217 1.35 -17.78 -0.33
CA PRO A 217 1.27 -18.93 0.56
C PRO A 217 1.65 -18.52 1.99
N LYS A 218 0.89 -19.01 2.97
CA LYS A 218 1.23 -18.84 4.39
C LYS A 218 2.64 -19.44 4.59
N PRO A 219 3.52 -18.80 5.38
CA PRO A 219 4.74 -19.49 5.80
C PRO A 219 4.30 -20.80 6.47
N GLU A 220 4.92 -21.91 6.07
CA GLU A 220 4.74 -23.16 6.78
C GLU A 220 5.17 -22.97 8.25
N PRO A 221 4.44 -23.58 9.20
CA PRO A 221 4.65 -23.39 10.64
C PRO A 221 6.04 -23.86 11.12
#